data_AF-A0A9X3AI89-F1
#
_entry.id   AF-A0A9X3AI89-F1
#
_cell.length_a   1.000
_cell.length_b   1.000
_cell.length_c   1.000
_cell.angle_alpha   90.00
_cell.angle_beta   90.00
_cell.angle_gamma   90.00
#
_symmetry.space_group_name_H-M   'P 1'
#
loop_
_entity.id
_entity.type
_entity.pdbx_description
1 polymer ?
#
loop_
_entity_poly.entity_id
_entity_poly.type
_entity_poly.pdbx_seq_one_letter_code
_entity_poly.pdbx_strand_id
1 'polypeptide(L)'
;MFADSPAKRLLMIMELMRGEKAEANILRGWQAGLRCGNSQEEVAAGYTQVLRLVSDTAELVRVDSPAVEAVATEWQTKLLLTLMKFTPYHNPSNLLMAGFIAETNSSMVFLTMADSLIGKSIGKANVDESALEALLDNLMQLFEEVSTSTELTPLVRSYFMYSLNQIILALNNYKITGQAEVLRTTQELAGRIILDPHVYSAVKETSVGNKIRAAVTDIAACVGVLHITQEFILRAPDTVKLLSSLGS
;
A
#
# COMPACT_ATOMS: atom_id res chain seq x y z
N MET A 1 12.79 -4.59 -5.42
CA MET A 1 11.81 -4.76 -6.52
C MET A 1 10.52 -5.31 -5.94
N PHE A 2 9.49 -4.49 -5.84
CA PHE A 2 8.19 -4.89 -5.30
C PHE A 2 7.27 -5.27 -6.46
N ALA A 3 6.76 -6.50 -6.45
CA ALA A 3 5.68 -6.89 -7.34
C ALA A 3 4.35 -6.55 -6.64
N ASP A 4 3.40 -5.96 -7.36
CA ASP A 4 2.05 -5.73 -6.83
C ASP A 4 1.22 -7.02 -6.78
N SER A 5 1.69 -7.99 -6.01
CA SER A 5 1.04 -9.26 -5.74
C SER A 5 0.96 -9.41 -4.23
N PRO A 6 -0.25 -9.48 -3.62
CA PRO A 6 -0.35 -9.69 -2.17
C PRO A 6 0.26 -11.03 -1.76
N ALA A 7 0.21 -12.04 -2.64
CA ALA A 7 0.90 -13.32 -2.43
C ALA A 7 2.41 -13.13 -2.34
N LYS A 8 3.01 -12.33 -3.23
CA LYS A 8 4.46 -12.07 -3.20
C LYS A 8 4.88 -11.27 -1.96
N ARG A 9 4.09 -10.26 -1.59
CA ARG A 9 4.33 -9.46 -0.38
C ARG A 9 4.29 -10.32 0.87
N LEU A 10 3.24 -11.14 1.00
CA LEU A 10 3.11 -12.09 2.10
C LEU A 10 4.24 -13.13 2.11
N LEU A 11 4.62 -13.66 0.94
CA LEU A 11 5.74 -14.59 0.80
C LEU A 11 7.04 -13.95 1.31
N MET A 12 7.33 -12.71 0.90
CA MET A 12 8.55 -12.00 1.30
C MET A 12 8.59 -11.74 2.81
N ILE A 13 7.46 -11.35 3.42
CA ILE A 13 7.35 -11.19 4.88
C ILE A 13 7.65 -12.53 5.57
N MET A 14 7.02 -13.61 5.13
CA MET A 14 7.21 -14.94 5.73
C MET A 14 8.63 -15.48 5.50
N GLU A 15 9.26 -15.22 4.36
CA GLU A 15 10.67 -15.56 4.09
C GLU A 15 11.61 -14.86 5.06
N LEU A 16 11.39 -13.56 5.31
CA LEU A 16 12.16 -12.78 6.28
C LEU A 16 11.95 -13.31 7.71
N MET A 17 10.71 -13.62 8.11
CA MET A 17 10.44 -14.26 9.40
C MET A 17 11.22 -15.58 9.53
N ARG A 18 11.20 -16.43 8.48
CA ARG A 18 11.89 -17.73 8.46
C ARG A 18 13.41 -17.63 8.38
N GLY A 19 13.96 -16.46 8.09
CA GLY A 19 15.40 -16.18 8.16
C GLY A 19 15.93 -16.11 9.60
N GLU A 20 15.04 -15.94 10.58
CA GLU A 20 15.40 -15.99 12.00
C GLU A 20 15.74 -17.42 12.47
N LYS A 21 16.53 -17.49 13.54
CA LYS A 21 16.91 -18.78 14.15
C LYS A 21 15.69 -19.53 14.66
N ALA A 22 15.69 -20.86 14.57
CA ALA A 22 14.57 -21.70 15.00
C ALA A 22 14.25 -21.53 16.51
N GLU A 23 15.27 -21.24 17.32
CA GLU A 23 15.18 -21.00 18.76
C GLU A 23 14.84 -19.55 19.11
N ALA A 24 14.72 -18.66 18.11
CA ALA A 24 14.31 -17.29 18.34
C ALA A 24 12.82 -17.24 18.73
N ASN A 25 12.49 -16.26 19.56
CA ASN A 25 11.12 -15.88 19.90
C ASN A 25 10.39 -15.37 18.64
N ILE A 26 9.11 -15.75 18.48
CA ILE A 26 8.24 -15.33 17.38
C ILE A 26 8.19 -13.82 17.15
N LEU A 27 8.33 -13.02 18.21
CA LEU A 27 8.39 -11.55 18.12
C LEU A 27 9.57 -11.09 17.28
N ARG A 28 10.74 -11.74 17.38
CA ARG A 28 11.89 -11.42 16.51
C ARG A 28 11.58 -11.76 15.05
N GLY A 29 10.88 -12.87 14.82
CA GLY A 29 10.33 -13.22 13.52
C GLY A 29 9.47 -12.09 12.96
N TRP A 30 8.48 -11.64 13.72
CA TRP A 30 7.60 -10.53 13.31
C TRP A 30 8.36 -9.23 13.04
N GLN A 31 9.32 -8.87 13.89
CA GLN A 31 10.18 -7.70 13.69
C GLN A 31 10.98 -7.80 12.39
N ALA A 32 11.60 -8.96 12.12
CA ALA A 32 12.34 -9.21 10.89
C ALA A 32 11.43 -9.18 9.65
N GLY A 33 10.27 -9.84 9.72
CA GLY A 33 9.28 -9.92 8.66
C GLY A 33 8.71 -8.55 8.26
N LEU A 34 8.37 -7.74 9.26
CA LEU A 34 7.80 -6.40 9.09
C LEU A 34 8.85 -5.31 8.92
N ARG A 35 10.14 -5.64 9.14
CA ARG A 35 11.26 -4.69 9.18
C ARG A 35 11.03 -3.51 10.13
N CYS A 36 10.28 -3.76 11.20
CA CYS A 36 10.09 -2.79 12.26
C CYS A 36 11.15 -2.97 13.35
N GLY A 37 11.42 -1.89 14.09
CA GLY A 37 12.38 -1.93 15.18
C GLY A 37 11.86 -2.70 16.40
N ASN A 38 12.28 -2.27 17.59
CA ASN A 38 11.76 -2.82 18.84
C ASN A 38 10.36 -2.26 19.23
N SER A 39 9.64 -1.65 18.29
CA SER A 39 8.34 -1.05 18.52
C SER A 39 7.23 -2.09 18.46
N GLN A 40 6.59 -2.35 19.61
CA GLN A 40 5.45 -3.27 19.68
C GLN A 40 4.23 -2.74 18.92
N GLU A 41 4.09 -1.41 18.83
CA GLU A 41 3.02 -0.74 18.07
C GLU A 41 3.18 -0.95 16.57
N GLU A 42 4.41 -0.85 16.04
CA GLU A 42 4.70 -1.11 14.63
C GLU A 42 4.47 -2.59 14.28
N VAL A 43 4.88 -3.51 15.16
CA VAL A 43 4.57 -4.94 15.03
C VAL A 43 3.06 -5.16 14.99
N ALA A 44 2.31 -4.46 15.83
CA ALA A 44 0.87 -4.60 15.94
C ALA A 44 0.13 -4.14 14.66
N ALA A 45 0.51 -2.97 14.17
CA ALA A 45 -0.02 -2.41 12.93
C ALA A 45 0.30 -3.32 11.73
N GLY A 46 1.56 -3.77 11.61
CA GLY A 46 1.99 -4.67 10.55
C GLY A 46 1.31 -6.02 10.60
N TYR A 47 1.16 -6.63 11.79
CA TYR A 47 0.48 -7.91 11.96
C TYR A 47 -0.96 -7.89 11.41
N THR A 48 -1.71 -6.83 11.69
CA THR A 48 -3.08 -6.68 11.18
C THR A 48 -3.12 -6.60 9.66
N GLN A 49 -2.14 -5.92 9.06
CA GLN A 49 -2.00 -5.86 7.61
C GLN A 49 -1.59 -7.21 7.01
N VAL A 50 -0.79 -8.03 7.70
CA VAL A 50 -0.48 -9.40 7.26
C VAL A 50 -1.74 -10.27 7.22
N LEU A 51 -2.62 -10.18 8.22
CA LEU A 51 -3.91 -10.90 8.19
C LEU A 51 -4.75 -10.50 6.98
N ARG A 52 -4.75 -9.21 6.62
CA ARG A 52 -5.42 -8.72 5.42
C ARG A 52 -4.79 -9.30 4.15
N LEU A 53 -3.46 -9.34 4.04
CA LEU A 53 -2.76 -9.93 2.89
C LEU A 53 -3.14 -11.40 2.65
N VAL A 54 -3.39 -12.17 3.71
CA VAL A 54 -3.87 -13.55 3.59
C VAL A 54 -5.23 -13.58 2.90
N SER A 55 -6.15 -12.71 3.31
CA SER A 55 -7.49 -12.62 2.72
C SER A 55 -7.45 -12.11 1.28
N ASP A 56 -6.71 -11.02 1.02
CA ASP A 56 -6.55 -10.42 -0.31
C ASP A 56 -5.96 -11.44 -1.30
N THR A 57 -4.97 -12.23 -0.85
CA THR A 57 -4.37 -13.29 -1.66
C THR A 57 -5.38 -14.38 -2.02
N ALA A 58 -6.13 -14.88 -1.02
CA ALA A 58 -7.12 -15.92 -1.26
C ALA A 58 -8.24 -15.44 -2.20
N GLU A 59 -8.70 -14.20 -2.01
CA GLU A 59 -9.72 -13.59 -2.84
C GLU A 59 -9.29 -13.46 -4.29
N LEU A 60 -8.10 -12.89 -4.57
CA LEU A 60 -7.60 -12.78 -5.93
C LEU A 60 -7.43 -14.15 -6.60
N VAL A 61 -6.92 -15.16 -5.89
CA VAL A 61 -6.82 -16.52 -6.44
C VAL A 61 -8.19 -17.10 -6.77
N ARG A 62 -9.21 -16.89 -5.93
CA ARG A 62 -10.58 -17.34 -6.20
C ARG A 62 -11.19 -16.66 -7.43
N VAL A 63 -10.98 -15.35 -7.56
CA VAL A 63 -11.50 -14.55 -8.69
C VAL A 63 -10.79 -14.92 -9.99
N ASP A 64 -9.45 -14.96 -9.98
CA ASP A 64 -8.65 -15.18 -11.19
C ASP A 64 -8.57 -16.66 -11.59
N SER A 65 -8.79 -17.58 -10.66
CA SER A 65 -8.70 -19.02 -10.88
C SER A 65 -9.76 -19.79 -10.08
N PRO A 66 -11.05 -19.72 -10.48
CA PRO A 66 -12.14 -20.41 -9.78
C PRO A 66 -11.93 -21.92 -9.61
N ALA A 67 -11.18 -22.55 -10.51
CA ALA A 67 -10.83 -23.97 -10.44
C ALA A 67 -10.07 -24.39 -9.17
N VAL A 68 -9.43 -23.45 -8.46
CA VAL A 68 -8.69 -23.70 -7.21
C VAL A 68 -9.34 -23.04 -5.98
N GLU A 69 -10.60 -22.65 -6.06
CA GLU A 69 -11.31 -21.94 -4.98
C GLU A 69 -11.28 -22.68 -3.64
N ALA A 70 -11.60 -23.98 -3.65
CA ALA A 70 -11.62 -24.80 -2.43
C ALA A 70 -10.23 -24.81 -1.75
N VAL A 71 -9.17 -24.93 -2.55
CA VAL A 71 -7.78 -24.92 -2.06
C VAL A 71 -7.42 -23.56 -1.46
N ALA A 72 -7.82 -22.47 -2.11
CA ALA A 72 -7.58 -21.11 -1.61
C ALA A 72 -8.30 -20.85 -0.27
N THR A 73 -9.54 -21.32 -0.13
CA THR A 73 -10.33 -21.18 1.10
C THR A 73 -9.77 -22.00 2.27
N GLU A 74 -9.37 -23.25 2.01
CA GLU A 74 -8.71 -24.09 3.01
C GLU A 74 -7.37 -23.46 3.45
N TRP A 75 -6.56 -23.02 2.50
CA TRP A 75 -5.30 -22.34 2.76
C TRP A 75 -5.49 -21.08 3.62
N GLN A 76 -6.44 -20.21 3.26
CA GLN A 76 -6.75 -19.00 4.00
C GLN A 76 -7.07 -19.32 5.47
N THR A 77 -7.96 -20.28 5.68
CA THR A 77 -8.39 -20.71 7.01
C THR A 77 -7.21 -21.24 7.83
N LYS A 78 -6.44 -22.16 7.25
CA LYS A 78 -5.29 -22.77 7.91
C LYS A 78 -4.24 -21.72 8.28
N LEU A 79 -3.87 -20.85 7.34
CA LEU A 79 -2.85 -19.84 7.58
C LEU A 79 -3.31 -18.81 8.63
N LEU A 80 -4.55 -18.34 8.58
CA LEU A 80 -5.07 -17.42 9.61
C LEU A 80 -5.02 -18.05 11.01
N LEU A 81 -5.42 -19.31 11.16
CA LEU A 81 -5.32 -20.03 12.44
C LEU A 81 -3.86 -20.16 12.91
N THR A 82 -2.93 -20.47 12.00
CA THR A 82 -1.49 -20.51 12.32
C THR A 82 -0.99 -19.12 12.74
N LEU A 83 -1.32 -18.04 12.03
CA LEU A 83 -0.90 -16.69 12.40
C LEU A 83 -1.48 -16.25 13.76
N MET A 84 -2.73 -16.60 14.05
CA MET A 84 -3.34 -16.34 15.36
C MET A 84 -2.67 -17.14 16.48
N LYS A 85 -2.28 -18.39 16.23
CA LYS A 85 -1.49 -19.20 17.17
C LYS A 85 -0.11 -18.59 17.42
N PHE A 86 0.52 -18.05 16.38
CA PHE A 86 1.85 -17.41 16.43
C PHE A 86 1.77 -15.88 16.49
N THR A 87 0.79 -15.36 17.24
CA THR A 87 0.53 -13.94 17.38
C THR A 87 1.62 -13.21 18.19
N PRO A 88 1.95 -11.94 17.88
CA PRO A 88 2.89 -11.15 18.67
C PRO A 88 2.32 -10.67 20.02
N TYR A 89 1.02 -10.84 20.29
CA TYR A 89 0.36 -10.23 21.46
C TYR A 89 0.28 -11.13 22.71
N HIS A 90 0.18 -12.45 22.54
CA HIS A 90 -0.09 -13.38 23.64
C HIS A 90 1.12 -14.26 23.94
N ASN A 91 1.90 -13.87 24.96
CA ASN A 91 3.09 -14.59 25.42
C ASN A 91 4.07 -14.99 24.28
N PRO A 92 4.48 -14.05 23.41
CA PRO A 92 5.34 -14.37 22.27
C PRO A 92 6.68 -15.00 22.71
N SER A 93 7.16 -14.68 23.92
CA SER A 93 8.37 -15.28 24.52
C SER A 93 8.36 -16.79 24.65
N ASN A 94 7.18 -17.40 24.70
CA ASN A 94 7.05 -18.85 24.83
C ASN A 94 6.88 -19.55 23.46
N LEU A 95 6.74 -18.77 22.39
CA LEU A 95 6.54 -19.27 21.03
C LEU A 95 7.84 -19.15 20.26
N LEU A 96 8.34 -20.28 19.78
CA LEU A 96 9.57 -20.37 19.01
C LEU A 96 9.29 -20.36 17.51
N MET A 97 10.21 -19.77 16.76
CA MET A 97 10.21 -19.79 15.29
C MET A 97 10.15 -21.20 14.71
N ALA A 98 10.72 -22.20 15.38
CA ALA A 98 10.68 -23.61 14.95
C ALA A 98 9.24 -24.10 14.67
N GLY A 99 8.29 -23.78 15.55
CA GLY A 99 6.89 -24.16 15.38
C GLY A 99 6.23 -23.44 14.21
N PHE A 100 6.50 -22.13 14.07
CA PHE A 100 6.00 -21.33 12.96
C PHE A 100 6.52 -21.85 11.61
N ILE A 101 7.82 -22.13 11.51
CA ILE A 101 8.46 -22.65 10.30
C ILE A 101 7.84 -23.99 9.90
N ALA A 102 7.63 -24.90 10.86
CA ALA A 102 7.04 -26.20 10.60
C ALA A 102 5.61 -26.11 10.06
N GLU A 103 4.77 -25.25 10.65
CA GLU A 103 3.35 -25.14 10.30
C GLU A 103 3.07 -24.31 9.05
N THR A 104 4.01 -23.44 8.65
CA THR A 104 3.85 -22.55 7.49
C THR A 104 4.47 -23.06 6.20
N ASN A 105 5.20 -24.18 6.22
CA ASN A 105 5.86 -24.75 5.02
C ASN A 105 4.90 -24.93 3.84
N SER A 106 3.72 -25.52 4.06
CA SER A 106 2.72 -25.71 3.00
C SER A 106 2.18 -24.37 2.48
N SER A 107 2.09 -23.37 3.35
CA SER A 107 1.60 -22.04 2.99
C SER A 107 2.57 -21.31 2.08
N MET A 108 3.88 -21.51 2.25
CA MET A 108 4.90 -20.92 1.37
C MET A 108 4.83 -21.48 -0.06
N VAL A 109 4.54 -22.78 -0.19
CA VAL A 109 4.34 -23.42 -1.50
C VAL A 109 3.10 -22.83 -2.18
N PHE A 110 1.99 -22.72 -1.44
CA PHE A 110 0.77 -22.09 -1.96
C PHE A 110 1.03 -20.65 -2.39
N LEU A 111 1.75 -19.84 -1.59
CA LEU A 111 2.05 -18.45 -1.93
C LEU A 111 2.89 -18.31 -3.21
N THR A 112 3.82 -19.24 -3.45
CA THR A 112 4.60 -19.27 -4.69
C THR A 112 3.72 -19.55 -5.91
N MET A 113 2.78 -20.50 -5.76
CA MET A 113 1.78 -20.79 -6.79
C MET A 113 0.84 -19.60 -7.00
N ALA A 114 0.31 -19.03 -5.91
CA ALA A 114 -0.62 -17.90 -5.93
C ALA A 114 0.02 -16.68 -6.61
N ASP A 115 1.28 -16.36 -6.31
CA ASP A 115 2.02 -15.30 -6.99
C ASP A 115 2.13 -15.56 -8.51
N SER A 116 2.33 -16.82 -8.90
CA SER A 116 2.40 -17.20 -10.32
C SER A 116 1.04 -17.11 -11.02
N LEU A 117 -0.07 -17.35 -10.30
CA LEU A 117 -1.43 -17.22 -10.84
C LEU A 117 -1.83 -15.75 -10.95
N ILE A 118 -1.67 -14.98 -9.87
CA ILE A 118 -1.97 -13.54 -9.82
C ILE A 118 -1.07 -12.76 -10.79
N GLY A 119 0.21 -13.14 -10.90
CA GLY A 119 1.15 -12.49 -11.82
C GLY A 119 0.79 -12.66 -13.31
N LYS A 120 -0.03 -13.66 -13.66
CA LYS A 120 -0.54 -13.84 -15.03
C LYS A 120 -1.73 -12.93 -15.34
N SER A 121 -2.53 -12.54 -14.34
CA SER A 121 -3.73 -11.72 -14.52
C SER A 121 -3.44 -10.22 -14.42
N ILE A 122 -2.60 -9.80 -13.46
CA ILE A 122 -2.40 -8.37 -13.13
C ILE A 122 -1.29 -7.71 -13.98
N GLY A 123 -0.43 -8.50 -14.62
CA GLY A 123 0.81 -7.98 -15.20
C GLY A 123 1.79 -7.58 -14.08
N LYS A 124 3.07 -7.90 -14.23
CA LYS A 124 4.07 -7.58 -13.20
C LYS A 124 4.41 -6.09 -13.23
N ALA A 125 3.56 -5.24 -12.64
CA ALA A 125 3.97 -3.90 -12.25
C ALA A 125 5.05 -4.06 -11.17
N ASN A 126 6.30 -3.86 -11.57
CA ASN A 126 7.44 -3.92 -10.69
C ASN A 126 7.81 -2.49 -10.32
N VAL A 127 7.63 -2.13 -9.06
CA VAL A 127 8.07 -0.83 -8.57
C VAL A 127 9.53 -0.96 -8.11
N ASP A 128 10.37 -0.09 -8.67
CA ASP A 128 11.76 0.07 -8.25
C ASP A 128 11.79 0.72 -6.87
N GLU A 129 12.52 0.11 -5.93
CA GLU A 129 12.63 0.58 -4.55
C GLU A 129 13.33 1.95 -4.52
N SER A 130 14.31 2.17 -5.38
CA SER A 130 15.01 3.46 -5.47
C SER A 130 14.11 4.57 -6.01
N ALA A 131 13.20 4.24 -6.93
CA ALA A 131 12.21 5.19 -7.43
C ALA A 131 11.18 5.54 -6.35
N LEU A 132 10.77 4.57 -5.53
CA LEU A 132 9.87 4.79 -4.41
C LEU A 132 10.50 5.67 -3.31
N GLU A 133 11.77 5.44 -2.99
CA GLU A 133 12.54 6.26 -2.05
C GLU A 133 12.68 7.70 -2.56
N ALA A 134 13.07 7.88 -3.83
CA ALA A 134 13.15 9.21 -4.43
C ALA A 134 11.80 9.94 -4.47
N LEU A 135 10.71 9.22 -4.75
CA LEU A 135 9.36 9.77 -4.70
C LEU A 135 8.98 10.21 -3.29
N LEU A 136 9.33 9.43 -2.28
CA LEU A 136 9.07 9.73 -0.88
C LEU A 136 9.81 11.00 -0.45
N ASP A 137 11.10 11.12 -0.79
CA ASP A 137 11.90 12.31 -0.52
C ASP A 137 11.29 13.56 -1.18
N ASN A 138 10.88 13.45 -2.45
CA ASN A 138 10.23 14.54 -3.18
C ASN A 138 8.91 14.97 -2.52
N LEU A 139 8.11 14.01 -2.04
CA LEU A 139 6.85 14.29 -1.36
C LEU A 139 7.06 14.92 0.01
N MET A 140 8.08 14.50 0.75
CA MET A 140 8.45 15.13 2.02
C MET A 140 8.91 16.57 1.81
N GLN A 141 9.70 16.84 0.79
CA GLN A 141 10.09 18.21 0.42
C GLN A 141 8.85 19.05 0.04
N LEU A 142 7.96 18.50 -0.79
CA LEU A 142 6.73 19.19 -1.18
C LEU A 142 5.81 19.45 0.04
N PHE A 143 5.74 18.54 0.99
CA PHE A 143 4.98 18.73 2.23
C PHE A 143 5.48 19.95 3.01
N GLU A 144 6.79 20.13 3.14
CA GLU A 144 7.39 21.30 3.80
C GLU A 144 7.20 22.60 3.02
N GLU A 145 7.27 22.53 1.69
CA GLU A 145 6.95 23.71 0.85
C GLU A 145 5.48 24.13 1.01
N VAL A 146 4.56 23.17 1.02
CA VAL A 146 3.13 23.45 1.25
C VAL A 146 2.92 24.04 2.65
N SER A 147 3.59 23.50 3.68
CA SER A 147 3.41 23.93 5.08
C SER A 147 3.78 25.40 5.30
N THR A 148 4.77 25.88 4.55
CA THR A 148 5.30 27.24 4.65
C THR A 148 4.78 28.19 3.56
N SER A 149 4.08 27.68 2.55
CA SER A 149 3.61 28.47 1.41
C SER A 149 2.61 29.56 1.82
N THR A 150 2.88 30.79 1.38
CA THR A 150 1.96 31.93 1.48
C THR A 150 1.04 32.06 0.26
N GLU A 151 1.24 31.26 -0.80
CA GLU A 151 0.42 31.27 -2.02
C GLU A 151 -0.93 30.57 -1.81
N LEU A 152 -1.05 29.78 -0.74
CA LEU A 152 -2.23 28.96 -0.43
C LEU A 152 -3.03 29.56 0.72
N THR A 153 -4.36 29.49 0.61
CA THR A 153 -5.22 29.81 1.75
C THR A 153 -4.99 28.80 2.89
N PRO A 154 -5.22 29.17 4.17
CA PRO A 154 -5.04 28.25 5.28
C PRO A 154 -5.83 26.94 5.13
N LEU A 155 -7.03 27.01 4.55
CA LEU A 155 -7.87 25.84 4.30
C LEU A 155 -7.25 24.91 3.25
N VAL A 156 -6.86 25.45 2.10
CA VAL A 156 -6.26 24.70 0.99
C VAL A 156 -4.90 24.10 1.41
N ARG A 157 -4.11 24.86 2.17
CA ARG A 157 -2.84 24.39 2.73
C ARG A 157 -3.03 23.19 3.66
N SER A 158 -3.91 23.31 4.67
CA SER A 158 -4.21 22.19 5.59
C SER A 158 -4.69 20.95 4.83
N TYR A 159 -5.47 21.15 3.77
CA TYR A 159 -5.94 20.08 2.93
C TYR A 159 -4.81 19.35 2.18
N PHE A 160 -3.90 20.09 1.54
CA PHE A 160 -2.77 19.49 0.84
C PHE A 160 -1.82 18.81 1.81
N MET A 161 -1.53 19.42 2.96
CA MET A 161 -0.73 18.77 4.01
C MET A 161 -1.34 17.44 4.43
N TYR A 162 -2.64 17.41 4.74
CA TYR A 162 -3.32 16.17 5.10
C TYR A 162 -3.17 15.10 4.00
N SER A 163 -3.47 15.47 2.75
CA SER A 163 -3.47 14.53 1.63
C SER A 163 -2.06 14.00 1.31
N LEU A 164 -1.04 14.87 1.30
CA LEU A 164 0.35 14.49 1.12
C LEU A 164 0.82 13.56 2.23
N ASN A 165 0.46 13.83 3.48
CA ASN A 165 0.80 12.95 4.60
C ASN A 165 0.17 11.55 4.45
N GLN A 166 -1.10 11.45 4.00
CA GLN A 166 -1.72 10.15 3.73
C GLN A 166 -0.99 9.37 2.63
N ILE A 167 -0.55 10.04 1.57
CA ILE A 167 0.22 9.43 0.48
C ILE A 167 1.60 8.98 1.00
N ILE A 168 2.30 9.81 1.78
CA ILE A 168 3.59 9.46 2.39
C ILE A 168 3.45 8.24 3.30
N LEU A 169 2.40 8.18 4.12
CA LEU A 169 2.11 7.01 4.96
C LEU A 169 1.80 5.77 4.11
N ALA A 170 1.05 5.91 3.01
CA ALA A 170 0.78 4.82 2.10
C ALA A 170 2.04 4.29 1.42
N LEU A 171 2.95 5.18 1.01
CA LEU A 171 4.24 4.82 0.39
C LEU A 171 5.20 4.17 1.40
N ASN A 172 5.30 4.68 2.63
CA ASN A 172 6.07 4.04 3.70
C ASN A 172 5.60 2.62 3.97
N ASN A 173 4.29 2.38 3.87
CA ASN A 173 3.69 1.07 4.07
C ASN A 173 3.57 0.24 2.78
N TYR A 174 4.08 0.72 1.64
CA TYR A 174 3.88 0.11 0.32
C TYR A 174 4.31 -1.37 0.28
N LYS A 175 5.36 -1.73 1.02
CA LYS A 175 5.84 -3.12 1.10
C LYS A 175 4.76 -4.09 1.60
N ILE A 176 3.83 -3.59 2.41
CA ILE A 176 2.74 -4.35 3.00
C ILE A 176 1.43 -4.07 2.26
N THR A 177 1.07 -2.79 2.08
CA THR A 177 -0.23 -2.38 1.49
C THR A 177 -0.26 -2.45 -0.04
N GLY A 178 0.89 -2.38 -0.70
CA GLY A 178 1.03 -2.41 -2.15
C GLY A 178 0.43 -1.19 -2.82
N GLN A 179 0.13 -1.32 -4.12
CA GLN A 179 -0.30 -0.16 -4.91
C GLN A 179 -1.69 0.37 -4.54
N ALA A 180 -2.57 -0.49 -4.03
CA ALA A 180 -3.97 -0.16 -3.81
C ALA A 180 -4.15 1.05 -2.87
N GLU A 181 -3.38 1.11 -1.79
CA GLU A 181 -3.51 2.19 -0.81
C GLU A 181 -2.92 3.51 -1.31
N VAL A 182 -1.80 3.45 -2.02
CA VAL A 182 -1.21 4.64 -2.68
C VAL A 182 -2.16 5.16 -3.75
N LEU A 183 -2.78 4.26 -4.52
CA LEU A 183 -3.77 4.62 -5.53
C LEU A 183 -4.99 5.29 -4.91
N ARG A 184 -5.56 4.69 -3.85
CA ARG A 184 -6.73 5.23 -3.14
C ARG A 184 -6.48 6.66 -2.66
N THR A 185 -5.39 6.86 -1.91
CA THR A 185 -5.03 8.19 -1.36
C THR A 185 -4.71 9.20 -2.47
N THR A 186 -4.07 8.78 -3.56
CA THR A 186 -3.79 9.63 -4.72
C THR A 186 -5.07 10.00 -5.48
N GLN A 187 -6.01 9.06 -5.65
CA GLN A 187 -7.31 9.31 -6.27
C GLN A 187 -8.19 10.23 -5.42
N GLU A 188 -8.14 10.12 -4.10
CA GLU A 188 -8.82 11.04 -3.19
C GLU A 188 -8.30 12.48 -3.32
N LEU A 189 -6.98 12.65 -3.46
CA LEU A 189 -6.36 13.94 -3.76
C LEU A 189 -6.80 14.46 -5.14
N ALA A 190 -6.66 13.65 -6.18
CA ALA A 190 -7.04 14.03 -7.54
C ALA A 190 -8.53 14.40 -7.65
N GLY A 191 -9.42 13.60 -7.05
CA GLY A 191 -10.85 13.84 -7.04
C GLY A 191 -11.22 15.17 -6.38
N ARG A 192 -10.59 15.50 -5.25
CA ARG A 192 -10.83 16.79 -4.58
C ARG A 192 -10.25 17.98 -5.34
N ILE A 193 -9.09 17.83 -5.99
CA ILE A 193 -8.55 18.86 -6.89
C ILE A 193 -9.56 19.20 -7.99
N ILE A 194 -10.32 18.22 -8.47
CA ILE A 194 -11.32 18.41 -9.52
C ILE A 194 -12.63 18.99 -8.96
N LEU A 195 -13.08 18.50 -7.80
CA LEU A 195 -14.42 18.81 -7.27
C LEU A 195 -14.49 20.11 -6.46
N ASP A 196 -13.37 20.57 -5.88
CA ASP A 196 -13.32 21.80 -5.09
C ASP A 196 -12.71 22.96 -5.91
N PRO A 197 -13.50 24.00 -6.26
CA PRO A 197 -13.00 25.12 -7.07
C PRO A 197 -11.84 25.90 -6.46
N HIS A 198 -11.76 25.97 -5.12
CA HIS A 198 -10.68 26.67 -4.44
C HIS A 198 -9.37 25.88 -4.53
N VAL A 199 -9.46 24.55 -4.38
CA VAL A 199 -8.32 23.65 -4.56
C VAL A 199 -7.89 23.62 -6.03
N TYR A 200 -8.85 23.53 -6.95
CA TYR A 200 -8.57 23.57 -8.40
C TYR A 200 -7.81 24.84 -8.80
N SER A 201 -8.29 26.00 -8.36
CA SER A 201 -7.67 27.29 -8.68
C SER A 201 -6.26 27.36 -8.09
N ALA A 202 -6.06 26.90 -6.85
CA ALA A 202 -4.74 26.83 -6.24
C ALA A 202 -3.78 25.94 -7.05
N VAL A 203 -4.21 24.77 -7.51
CA VAL A 203 -3.37 23.88 -8.35
C VAL A 203 -2.98 24.53 -9.68
N LYS A 204 -3.88 25.33 -10.26
CA LYS A 204 -3.67 25.97 -11.57
C LYS A 204 -2.81 27.23 -11.48
N GLU A 205 -3.01 28.04 -10.45
CA GLU A 205 -2.53 29.43 -10.40
C GLU A 205 -1.27 29.62 -9.54
N THR A 206 -0.94 28.65 -8.68
CA THR A 206 0.19 28.76 -7.74
C THR A 206 1.37 27.89 -8.19
N SER A 207 2.58 28.28 -7.78
CA SER A 207 3.80 27.53 -8.06
C SER A 207 3.78 26.19 -7.31
N VAL A 208 3.36 26.21 -6.04
CA VAL A 208 3.20 25.03 -5.19
C VAL A 208 2.10 24.10 -5.71
N GLY A 209 1.01 24.66 -6.21
CA GLY A 209 -0.06 23.92 -6.87
C GLY A 209 0.40 23.12 -8.09
N ASN A 210 1.26 23.71 -8.92
CA ASN A 210 1.85 22.99 -10.06
C ASN A 210 2.74 21.83 -9.62
N LYS A 211 3.50 21.98 -8.53
CA LYS A 211 4.30 20.89 -7.95
C LYS A 211 3.42 19.76 -7.41
N ILE A 212 2.27 20.07 -6.80
CA ILE A 212 1.29 19.04 -6.38
C ILE A 212 0.76 18.27 -7.59
N ARG A 213 0.43 18.95 -8.69
CA ARG A 213 -0.01 18.26 -9.93
C ARG A 213 1.08 17.35 -10.49
N ALA A 214 2.33 17.82 -10.50
CA ALA A 214 3.47 17.02 -10.92
C ALA A 214 3.63 15.78 -10.02
N ALA A 215 3.58 15.94 -8.69
CA ALA A 215 3.68 14.85 -7.74
C ALA A 215 2.59 13.79 -7.95
N VAL A 216 1.33 14.17 -8.17
CA VAL A 216 0.25 13.21 -8.50
C VAL A 216 0.56 12.42 -9.77
N THR A 217 1.16 13.07 -10.77
CA THR A 217 1.57 12.40 -12.02
C THR A 217 2.73 11.44 -11.78
N ASP A 218 3.72 11.86 -11.01
CA ASP A 218 4.92 11.06 -10.68
C ASP A 218 4.55 9.83 -9.85
N ILE A 219 3.63 9.96 -8.88
CA ILE A 219 3.10 8.83 -8.11
C ILE A 219 2.44 7.82 -9.05
N ALA A 220 1.58 8.28 -9.96
CA ALA A 220 0.90 7.40 -10.88
C ALA A 220 1.86 6.69 -11.83
N ALA A 221 2.90 7.37 -12.32
CA ALA A 221 3.93 6.76 -13.14
C ALA A 221 4.75 5.73 -12.36
N CYS A 222 5.17 6.07 -11.14
CA CYS A 222 5.97 5.20 -10.27
C CYS A 222 5.24 3.92 -9.89
N VAL A 223 3.94 4.00 -9.63
CA VAL A 223 3.11 2.88 -9.18
C VAL A 223 2.47 2.13 -10.37
N GLY A 224 2.70 2.56 -11.61
CA GLY A 224 2.20 1.88 -12.81
C GLY A 224 0.72 2.14 -13.12
N VAL A 225 0.15 3.22 -12.59
CA VAL A 225 -1.27 3.59 -12.70
C VAL A 225 -1.51 4.61 -13.82
N LEU A 226 -0.86 4.40 -14.98
CA LEU A 226 -0.96 5.29 -16.14
C LEU A 226 -2.39 5.48 -16.68
N HIS A 227 -3.31 4.57 -16.38
CA HIS A 227 -4.64 4.58 -16.98
C HIS A 227 -5.70 5.46 -16.32
N ILE A 228 -5.51 5.95 -15.08
CA ILE A 228 -6.57 6.69 -14.37
C ILE A 228 -6.22 8.17 -14.19
N THR A 229 -4.97 8.53 -13.91
CA THR A 229 -4.65 9.91 -13.50
C THR A 229 -4.45 10.88 -14.65
N GLN A 230 -3.84 10.45 -15.77
CA GLN A 230 -3.60 11.34 -16.92
C GLN A 230 -4.89 11.75 -17.63
N GLU A 231 -5.80 10.81 -17.92
CA GLU A 231 -7.09 11.15 -18.55
C GLU A 231 -8.02 11.95 -17.62
N PHE A 232 -8.04 11.66 -16.32
CA PHE A 232 -8.91 12.39 -15.37
C PHE A 232 -8.45 13.83 -15.11
N ILE A 233 -7.14 14.06 -14.97
CA ILE A 233 -6.62 15.42 -14.74
C ILE A 233 -6.75 16.27 -16.01
N LEU A 234 -6.58 15.68 -17.20
CA LEU A 234 -6.72 16.40 -18.47
C LEU A 234 -8.18 16.70 -18.85
N ARG A 235 -9.16 15.88 -18.43
CA ARG A 235 -10.60 16.09 -18.71
C ARG A 235 -11.38 16.81 -17.61
N ALA A 236 -10.75 17.13 -16.48
CA ALA A 236 -11.34 17.92 -15.39
C ALA A 236 -12.08 19.20 -15.83
N PRO A 237 -11.65 19.96 -16.86
CA PRO A 237 -12.36 21.16 -17.30
C PRO A 237 -13.81 20.89 -17.77
N ASP A 238 -14.09 19.71 -18.33
CA ASP A 238 -15.42 19.35 -18.83
C ASP A 238 -16.34 18.90 -17.68
N THR A 239 -15.79 18.25 -16.66
CA THR A 239 -16.53 17.79 -15.47
C THR A 239 -16.94 18.95 -14.57
N VAL A 240 -16.07 19.96 -14.39
CA VAL A 240 -16.39 21.17 -13.62
C VAL A 240 -17.47 22.00 -14.33
N LYS A 241 -17.41 22.11 -15.66
CA LYS A 241 -18.47 22.78 -16.46
C LYS A 241 -19.82 22.10 -16.30
N LEU A 242 -19.86 20.77 -16.38
CA LEU A 242 -21.09 19.98 -16.19
C LEU A 242 -21.71 20.19 -14.80
N LEU A 243 -20.89 20.14 -13.73
CA LEU A 243 -21.37 20.37 -12.37
C LEU A 243 -21.85 21.81 -12.13
N SER A 244 -21.18 22.80 -12.73
CA SER A 244 -21.63 24.20 -12.67
C SER A 244 -22.96 24.45 -13.42
N SER A 245 -23.25 23.68 -14.48
CA SER A 245 -24.50 23.77 -15.24
C SER A 245 -25.69 23.02 -14.62
N LEU A 246 -25.44 22.16 -13.63
CA LEU A 246 -26.46 21.43 -12.87
C LEU A 246 -26.85 22.14 -11.57
N GLY A 247 -26.08 23.15 -11.16
CA GLY A 247 -26.30 23.96 -9.96
C GLY A 247 -26.91 25.35 -10.21
N SER A 248 -27.33 25.64 -11.44
CA SER A 248 -28.03 26.86 -11.88
C SER A 248 -29.44 26.53 -12.35
#